data_AF-A0A527X4H0-F1
#
_entry.id   AF-A0A527X4H0-F1
#
_cell.length_a   1.000
_cell.length_b   1.000
_cell.length_c   1.000
_cell.angle_alpha   90.00
_cell.angle_beta   90.00
_cell.angle_gamma   90.00
#
_symmetry.space_group_name_H-M   'P 1'
#
loop_
_entity.id
_entity.type
_entity.pdbx_description
1 polymer ?
#
loop_
_entity_poly.entity_id
_entity_poly.type
_entity_poly.pdbx_seq_one_letter_code
_entity_poly.pdbx_strand_id
1 'polypeptide(L)' 'MTTAKDIMKQIKDNDVKFVDLRFTDPRGKLQHVTMDVVEVEEDMFADGVMFDGSSIAGWKAINESDMVLMPDTDTVH' A
#
# COMPACT_ATOMS: atom_id res chain seq x y z
N MET A 1 1.48 -8.21 -16.96
CA MET A 1 1.21 -8.02 -15.53
C MET A 1 2.53 -8.14 -14.81
N THR A 2 2.87 -7.13 -14.03
CA THR A 2 4.05 -7.18 -13.17
C THR A 2 3.72 -8.10 -12.01
N THR A 3 4.63 -8.99 -11.61
CA THR A 3 4.40 -9.88 -10.45
C THR A 3 4.99 -9.26 -9.18
N ALA A 4 4.54 -9.72 -8.00
CA ALA A 4 5.14 -9.33 -6.73
C ALA A 4 6.67 -9.59 -6.72
N LYS A 5 7.12 -10.71 -7.29
CA LYS A 5 8.55 -11.04 -7.46
C LYS A 5 9.29 -10.02 -8.31
N ASP A 6 8.68 -9.54 -9.39
CA ASP A 6 9.30 -8.52 -10.24
C ASP A 6 9.47 -7.20 -9.48
N ILE A 7 8.50 -6.83 -8.63
CA ILE A 7 8.58 -5.63 -7.77
C ILE A 7 9.66 -5.80 -6.70
N MET A 8 9.70 -6.94 -6.01
CA MET A 8 10.75 -7.23 -5.01
C MET A 8 12.15 -7.20 -5.62
N LYS A 9 12.27 -7.63 -6.89
CA LYS A 9 13.52 -7.50 -7.64
C LYS A 9 13.84 -6.04 -7.95
N GLN A 10 12.87 -5.25 -8.44
CA GLN A 10 13.07 -3.82 -8.71
C GLN A 10 13.49 -3.03 -7.46
N ILE A 11 12.88 -3.33 -6.31
CA ILE A 11 13.22 -2.73 -5.02
C ILE A 11 14.71 -2.94 -4.71
N LYS A 12 15.21 -4.18 -4.89
CA LYS A 12 16.62 -4.53 -4.65
C LYS A 12 17.55 -3.91 -5.69
N ASP A 13 17.21 -4.03 -6.97
CA ASP A 13 18.04 -3.56 -8.09
C ASP A 13 18.23 -2.04 -8.06
N ASN A 14 17.23 -1.30 -7.58
CA ASN A 14 17.24 0.17 -7.52
C ASN A 14 17.61 0.74 -6.13
N ASP A 15 17.99 -0.11 -5.17
CA ASP A 15 18.30 0.27 -3.78
C ASP A 15 17.20 1.14 -3.11
N VAL A 16 15.94 0.77 -3.37
CA VAL A 16 14.76 1.49 -2.84
C VAL A 16 14.77 1.41 -1.32
N LYS A 17 14.58 2.56 -0.66
CA LYS A 17 14.53 2.66 0.81
C LYS A 17 13.13 2.71 1.38
N PHE A 18 12.18 3.21 0.59
CA PHE A 18 10.80 3.39 1.00
C PHE A 18 9.86 2.99 -0.11
N VAL A 19 8.74 2.37 0.27
CA VAL A 19 7.63 2.10 -0.62
C VAL A 19 6.45 2.96 -0.20
N ASP A 20 5.77 3.54 -1.19
CA ASP A 20 4.67 4.46 -0.98
C ASP A 20 3.38 3.87 -1.56
N LEU A 21 2.49 3.41 -0.69
CA LEU A 21 1.19 2.88 -1.09
C LEU A 21 0.19 4.04 -1.22
N ARG A 22 -0.34 4.22 -2.42
CA ARG A 22 -1.23 5.34 -2.75
C ARG A 22 -2.64 4.87 -3.02
N PHE A 23 -3.62 5.62 -2.51
CA PHE A 23 -5.04 5.35 -2.70
C PHE A 23 -5.84 6.65 -2.65
N THR A 24 -7.12 6.59 -3.01
CA THR A 24 -7.97 7.79 -3.08
C THR A 24 -9.14 7.67 -2.12
N ASP A 25 -9.47 8.77 -1.44
CA ASP A 25 -10.70 8.84 -0.65
C ASP A 25 -11.95 9.08 -1.53
N PRO A 26 -13.19 9.00 -1.01
CA PRO A 26 -14.40 9.11 -1.83
C PRO A 26 -14.60 10.52 -2.41
N ARG A 27 -13.82 11.51 -1.95
CA ARG A 27 -13.84 12.88 -2.43
C ARG A 27 -12.78 13.13 -3.51
N GLY A 28 -12.03 12.11 -3.89
CA GLY A 28 -11.00 12.19 -4.93
C GLY A 28 -9.65 12.70 -4.43
N LYS A 29 -9.43 12.82 -3.12
CA LYS A 29 -8.13 13.23 -2.57
C LYS A 29 -7.20 12.02 -2.52
N LEU A 30 -5.98 12.20 -3.05
CA LEU A 30 -4.91 11.22 -2.93
C LEU A 30 -4.43 11.15 -1.46
N GLN A 31 -4.38 9.94 -0.95
CA GLN A 31 -3.86 9.56 0.36
C GLN A 31 -2.72 8.57 0.13
N HIS A 32 -1.80 8.47 1.10
CA HIS A 32 -0.70 7.54 0.98
C HIS A 32 -0.17 7.08 2.33
N VAL A 33 0.43 5.90 2.35
CA VAL A 33 1.16 5.34 3.48
C VAL A 33 2.55 4.96 2.99
N THR A 34 3.56 5.58 3.58
CA THR A 34 4.96 5.26 3.30
C THR A 34 5.48 4.28 4.34
N MET A 35 6.17 3.25 3.87
CA MET A 35 6.79 2.22 4.70
C MET A 35 8.27 2.08 4.36
N ASP A 36 9.06 1.71 5.35
CA ASP A 36 10.44 1.30 5.13
C ASP A 36 10.47 0.00 4.33
N VAL A 37 11.42 -0.12 3.40
CA VAL A 37 11.57 -1.31 2.56
C VAL A 37 11.74 -2.61 3.36
N VAL A 38 12.24 -2.52 4.60
CA VAL A 38 12.42 -3.69 5.49
C VAL A 38 11.09 -4.36 5.83
N GLU A 39 9.97 -3.60 5.84
CA GLU A 39 8.63 -4.13 6.12
C GLU A 39 7.91 -4.62 4.85
N VAL A 40 8.52 -4.48 3.67
CA VAL A 40 7.91 -4.86 2.39
C VAL A 40 8.29 -6.30 2.06
N GLU A 41 7.33 -7.21 2.19
CA GLU A 41 7.48 -8.62 1.88
C GLU A 41 6.59 -9.04 0.70
N GLU A 42 6.86 -10.21 0.10
CA GLU A 42 6.13 -10.68 -1.09
C GLU A 42 4.67 -11.04 -0.77
N ASP A 43 4.40 -11.50 0.45
CA ASP A 43 3.07 -11.83 0.97
C ASP A 43 2.15 -10.60 1.12
N MET A 44 2.71 -9.40 1.31
CA MET A 44 1.99 -8.14 1.33
C MET A 44 1.09 -7.94 0.10
N PHE A 45 1.49 -8.46 -1.06
CA PHE A 45 0.72 -8.36 -2.30
C PHE A 45 -0.46 -9.35 -2.37
N ALA A 46 -0.51 -10.33 -1.47
CA ALA A 46 -1.61 -11.30 -1.36
C ALA A 46 -2.49 -11.02 -0.13
N ASP A 47 -1.87 -10.68 1.01
CA ASP A 47 -2.54 -10.50 2.30
C ASP A 47 -2.95 -9.03 2.53
N GLY A 48 -2.28 -8.10 1.86
CA GLY A 48 -2.51 -6.66 1.97
C GLY A 48 -1.88 -6.03 3.21
N VAL A 49 -2.04 -4.72 3.32
CA VAL A 49 -1.48 -3.91 4.42
C VAL A 49 -2.61 -3.37 5.28
N MET A 50 -2.56 -3.68 6.57
CA MET A 50 -3.49 -3.14 7.55
C MET A 50 -3.23 -1.65 7.77
N PHE A 51 -4.30 -0.85 7.79
CA PHE A 51 -4.23 0.56 8.17
C PHE A 51 -5.53 1.05 8.80
N ASP A 52 -5.42 2.17 9.51
CA ASP A 52 -6.56 2.85 10.13
C ASP A 52 -7.33 3.70 9.12
N GLY A 53 -8.46 3.19 8.66
CA GLY A 53 -9.40 3.87 7.76
C GLY A 53 -10.25 4.95 8.44
N SER A 54 -10.28 5.04 9.79
CA SER A 54 -10.99 6.12 10.49
C SER A 54 -10.32 7.47 10.31
N SER A 55 -9.02 7.46 10.02
CA SER A 55 -8.24 8.64 9.65
C SER A 55 -8.58 9.18 8.25
N ILE A 56 -9.36 8.45 7.44
CA ILE A 56 -9.76 8.85 6.08
C ILE A 56 -11.19 9.39 6.08
N ALA A 57 -11.33 10.68 5.71
CA ALA A 57 -12.60 11.37 5.71
C ALA A 57 -13.62 10.68 4.76
N GLY A 58 -14.65 10.08 5.37
CA GLY A 58 -15.76 9.46 4.64
C GLY A 58 -15.63 7.96 4.38
N TRP A 59 -14.66 7.26 4.99
CA TRP A 59 -14.53 5.80 4.88
C TRP A 59 -15.27 5.04 5.97
N LYS A 60 -14.79 5.09 7.22
CA LYS A 60 -15.34 4.32 8.33
C LYS A 60 -15.48 5.16 9.60
N ALA A 61 -16.52 4.86 10.38
CA ALA A 61 -16.62 5.39 11.73
C ALA A 61 -15.60 4.68 12.65
N ILE A 62 -15.25 5.33 13.77
CA ILE A 62 -14.20 4.87 14.70
C ILE A 62 -14.38 3.42 15.18
N ASN A 63 -15.60 2.88 15.16
CA ASN A 63 -15.90 1.52 15.65
C ASN A 63 -15.61 0.39 14.64
N GLU A 64 -15.29 0.70 13.38
CA GLU A 64 -14.89 -0.25 12.33
C GLU A 64 -13.73 0.33 11.50
N SER A 65 -12.70 0.82 12.19
CA SER A 65 -11.60 1.58 11.60
C SER A 65 -10.65 0.75 10.73
N ASP A 66 -10.46 -0.53 11.06
CA ASP A 66 -9.40 -1.33 10.47
C ASP A 66 -9.74 -1.71 9.03
N MET A 67 -8.83 -1.38 8.11
CA MET A 67 -8.97 -1.65 6.68
C MET A 67 -7.69 -2.28 6.11
N VAL A 68 -7.83 -2.97 4.99
CA VAL A 68 -6.72 -3.59 4.26
C VAL A 68 -6.53 -2.85 2.94
N LEU A 69 -5.31 -2.34 2.69
CA LEU A 69 -4.87 -1.91 1.37
C LEU A 69 -4.35 -3.13 0.62
N MET A 70 -4.95 -3.45 -0.52
CA MET A 70 -4.44 -4.48 -1.42
C MET A 70 -3.60 -3.82 -2.52
N PRO A 71 -2.26 -3.99 -2.55
CA PRO A 71 -1.42 -3.37 -3.57
C PRO A 71 -1.73 -3.91 -4.97
N ASP A 72 -1.88 -3.02 -5.95
CA ASP A 72 -2.01 -3.38 -7.36
C ASP A 72 -0.62 -3.36 -8.03
N THR A 73 -0.13 -4.55 -8.39
CA THR A 73 1.20 -4.74 -8.98
C THR A 73 1.38 -4.04 -10.33
N ASP A 74 0.31 -3.78 -11.07
CA ASP A 74 0.40 -3.14 -12.38
C ASP A 74 0.56 -1.61 -12.29
N THR A 75 0.52 -1.02 -11.08
CA THR A 75 0.61 0.43 -10.85
C THR A 75 1.98 0.93 -10.37
N VAL A 76 2.97 0.04 -10.26
CA VAL A 76 4.33 0.37 -9.82
C VAL A 76 5.03 1.32 -10.80
N HIS A 77 5.73 2.34 -10.28
CA HIS A 77 6.47 3.34 -11.05
C HIS A 77 7.62 3.95 -10.25
#